data_AF-A0A0F9DM07-F1
#
_entry.id   AF-A0A0F9DM07-F1
#
_cell.length_a   1.000
_cell.length_b   1.000
_cell.length_c   1.000
_cell.angle_alpha   90.00
_cell.angle_beta   90.00
_cell.angle_gamma   90.00
#
_symmetry.space_group_name_H-M   'P 1'
#
loop_
_entity.id
_entity.type
_entity.pdbx_description
1 polymer ?
#
loop_
_entity_poly.entity_id
_entity_poly.type
_entity_poly.pdbx_seq_one_letter_code
_entity_poly.pdbx_strand_id
1 'polypeptide(L)'
;MVTDTKQDVKLIFTTVFTQVMAAWQDGKRRFFTDGGTTSSKTYSIMQFLKHLLENYPEPILATVTSESMPHLKRGAIRDFIAIMGDDLIPSCWNKTDMVYTWPQNGCRLEYVSDDHPEKFLGGRRHIWFLNEMNNIHKMSYMEGDLRT
;
A
#
# COMPACT_ATOMS: atom_id res chain seq x y z
N MET A 1 -9.36 19.81 41.07
CA MET A 1 -8.44 19.89 39.92
C MET A 1 -8.03 18.47 39.59
N VAL A 2 -8.60 17.87 38.54
CA VAL A 2 -8.19 16.54 38.07
C VAL A 2 -7.08 16.78 37.07
N THR A 3 -5.85 16.38 37.43
CA THR A 3 -4.70 16.40 36.53
C THR A 3 -4.86 15.29 35.51
N ASP A 4 -5.09 15.68 34.26
CA ASP A 4 -5.11 14.79 33.10
C ASP A 4 -3.68 14.32 32.81
N THR A 5 -3.30 13.18 33.38
CA THR A 5 -2.07 12.46 33.04
C THR A 5 -2.24 11.88 31.64
N LYS A 6 -1.73 12.59 30.63
CA LYS A 6 -1.50 12.01 29.29
C LYS A 6 -0.63 10.78 29.45
N GLN A 7 -1.24 9.62 29.27
CA GLN A 7 -0.55 8.34 29.26
C GLN A 7 0.23 8.26 27.95
N ASP A 8 1.55 8.18 28.01
CA ASP A 8 2.40 7.97 26.83
C ASP A 8 2.05 6.62 26.21
N VAL A 9 1.20 6.63 25.17
CA VAL A 9 0.87 5.44 24.40
C VAL A 9 2.10 5.09 23.55
N LYS A 10 2.83 4.07 23.99
CA LYS A 10 3.95 3.52 23.19
C LYS A 10 3.38 2.78 21.98
N LEU A 11 3.45 3.41 20.81
CA LEU A 11 3.15 2.77 19.53
C LEU A 11 4.15 1.65 19.27
N ILE A 12 3.67 0.40 19.23
CA ILE A 12 4.46 -0.76 18.83
C ILE A 12 4.09 -1.06 17.38
N PHE A 13 4.99 -0.77 16.46
CA PHE A 13 4.88 -1.19 15.07
C PHE A 13 5.29 -2.65 14.92
N THR A 14 4.76 -3.33 13.91
CA THR A 14 5.21 -4.68 13.57
C THR A 14 6.65 -4.64 13.08
N THR A 15 7.38 -5.75 13.23
CA THR A 15 8.74 -5.88 12.70
C THR A 15 8.80 -5.58 11.20
N VAL A 16 7.79 -6.04 10.44
CA VAL A 16 7.70 -5.81 9.00
C VAL A 16 7.55 -4.32 8.68
N PHE A 17 6.68 -3.60 9.40
CA PHE A 17 6.52 -2.16 9.20
C PHE A 17 7.86 -1.43 9.40
N THR A 18 8.57 -1.73 10.49
CA THR A 18 9.87 -1.11 10.79
C THR A 18 10.91 -1.42 9.71
N GLN A 19 10.94 -2.66 9.19
CA GLN A 19 11.85 -3.05 8.12
C GLN A 19 11.54 -2.33 6.80
N VAL A 20 10.26 -2.22 6.43
CA VAL A 20 9.83 -1.48 5.22
C VAL A 20 10.19 -0.01 5.35
N MET A 21 9.94 0.60 6.51
CA MET A 21 10.25 2.00 6.76
C MET A 21 11.76 2.27 6.69
N ALA A 22 12.58 1.41 7.25
CA ALA A 22 14.04 1.50 7.15
C ALA A 22 14.51 1.35 5.70
N ALA A 23 13.98 0.37 4.95
CA ALA A 23 14.32 0.18 3.54
C ALA A 23 13.93 1.40 2.67
N TRP A 24 12.80 2.03 2.97
CA TRP A 24 12.39 3.27 2.32
C TRP A 24 13.35 4.43 2.62
N GLN A 25 13.72 4.63 3.89
CA GLN A 25 14.66 5.67 4.32
C GLN A 25 16.06 5.47 3.71
N ASP A 26 16.50 4.23 3.55
CA ASP A 26 17.75 3.87 2.89
C ASP A 26 17.71 4.07 1.35
N GLY A 27 16.56 4.47 0.79
CA GLY A 27 16.40 4.66 -0.66
C GLY A 27 16.47 3.34 -1.43
N LYS A 28 16.08 2.21 -0.83
CA LYS A 28 16.09 0.91 -1.52
C LYS A 28 15.08 0.94 -2.66
N ARG A 29 15.57 0.66 -3.87
CA ARG A 29 14.71 0.57 -5.07
C ARG A 29 13.76 -0.63 -5.05
N ARG A 30 14.16 -1.74 -4.41
CA ARG A 30 13.37 -2.97 -4.28
C ARG A 30 13.55 -3.54 -2.88
N PHE A 31 12.47 -4.01 -2.29
CA PHE A 31 12.45 -4.63 -0.97
C PHE A 31 11.50 -5.84 -1.01
N PHE A 32 12.01 -7.01 -0.60
CA PHE A 32 11.27 -8.27 -0.62
C PHE A 32 11.01 -8.72 0.80
N THR A 33 9.79 -9.22 1.07
CA THR A 33 9.40 -9.74 2.37
C THR A 33 8.87 -11.17 2.22
N ASP A 34 9.70 -12.15 2.57
CA ASP A 34 9.32 -13.55 2.48
C ASP A 34 8.75 -14.07 3.80
N GLY A 35 8.03 -15.19 3.76
CA GLY A 35 7.57 -15.93 4.94
C GLY A 35 6.12 -16.42 4.80
N GLY A 36 5.69 -17.26 5.72
CA GLY A 36 4.39 -17.94 5.63
C GLY A 36 3.16 -17.05 5.73
N THR A 37 2.01 -17.64 5.35
CA THR A 37 0.67 -17.10 5.56
C THR A 37 0.49 -16.65 7.02
N THR A 38 -0.21 -15.54 7.26
CA THR A 38 -0.52 -14.97 8.60
C THR A 38 0.60 -14.17 9.28
N SER A 39 1.74 -13.94 8.62
CA SER A 39 2.86 -13.13 9.16
C SER A 39 2.64 -11.61 9.14
N SER A 40 1.39 -11.14 9.03
CA SER A 40 1.00 -9.71 9.04
C SER A 40 1.64 -8.81 7.97
N LYS A 41 2.30 -9.38 6.95
CA LYS A 41 3.07 -8.64 5.94
C LYS A 41 2.23 -7.65 5.13
N THR A 42 1.18 -8.15 4.48
CA THR A 42 0.28 -7.32 3.65
C THR A 42 -0.29 -6.19 4.49
N TYR A 43 -0.84 -6.49 5.67
CA TYR A 43 -1.36 -5.49 6.59
C TYR A 43 -0.30 -4.42 6.97
N SER A 44 0.92 -4.85 7.32
CA SER A 44 2.01 -3.93 7.70
C SER A 44 2.46 -3.03 6.55
N ILE A 45 2.55 -3.56 5.33
CA ILE A 45 2.88 -2.78 4.13
C ILE A 45 1.74 -1.80 3.81
N MET A 46 0.48 -2.21 3.95
CA MET A 46 -0.67 -1.32 3.76
C MET A 46 -0.68 -0.17 4.80
N GLN A 47 -0.32 -0.44 6.06
CA GLN A 47 -0.15 0.59 7.08
C GLN A 47 0.97 1.57 6.71
N PHE A 48 2.10 1.05 6.23
CA PHE A 48 3.20 1.87 5.74
C PHE A 48 2.77 2.76 4.57
N LEU A 49 2.07 2.20 3.58
CA LEU A 49 1.58 2.97 2.43
C LEU A 49 0.58 4.06 2.85
N LYS A 50 -0.36 3.78 3.76
CA LYS A 50 -1.24 4.81 4.32
C LYS A 50 -0.40 5.93 4.93
N HIS A 51 0.48 5.59 5.87
CA HIS A 51 1.27 6.56 6.60
C HIS A 51 2.12 7.42 5.67
N LEU A 52 2.78 6.80 4.68
CA LEU A 52 3.60 7.50 3.71
C LEU A 52 2.76 8.45 2.84
N LEU A 53 1.68 7.97 2.24
CA LEU A 53 0.87 8.75 1.30
C LEU A 53 0.11 9.88 1.99
N GLU A 54 -0.31 9.68 3.24
CA GLU A 54 -0.99 10.72 4.03
C GLU A 54 -0.06 11.88 4.39
N ASN A 55 1.25 11.63 4.50
CA ASN A 55 2.24 12.60 4.96
C ASN A 55 3.24 13.03 3.87
N TYR A 56 3.12 12.52 2.64
CA TYR A 56 4.05 12.87 1.58
C TYR A 56 3.89 14.35 1.17
N PRO A 57 4.99 15.09 0.95
CA PRO A 57 4.93 16.54 0.68
C PRO A 57 4.34 16.89 -0.69
N GLU A 58 4.34 15.95 -1.63
CA GLU A 58 3.93 16.16 -3.02
C GLU A 58 3.06 15.01 -3.54
N PRO A 59 2.21 15.24 -4.56
CA PRO A 59 1.31 14.20 -5.05
C PRO A 59 2.07 13.03 -5.68
N ILE A 60 2.08 11.88 -5.01
CA ILE A 60 2.61 10.62 -5.55
C ILE A 60 1.51 9.59 -5.76
N LEU A 61 1.85 8.55 -6.54
CA LEU A 61 0.98 7.42 -6.85
C LEU A 61 1.64 6.13 -6.37
N ALA A 62 0.98 5.43 -5.47
CA ALA A 62 1.30 4.05 -5.12
C ALA A 62 0.28 3.10 -5.74
N THR A 63 0.78 2.03 -6.34
CA THR A 63 -0.04 0.98 -6.93
C THR A 63 0.10 -0.30 -6.12
N VAL A 64 -1.02 -0.91 -5.76
CA VAL A 64 -1.08 -2.24 -5.14
C VAL A 64 -1.58 -3.23 -6.18
N THR A 65 -0.80 -4.26 -6.44
CA THR A 65 -1.11 -5.27 -7.45
C THR A 65 -1.17 -6.65 -6.83
N SER A 66 -2.11 -7.47 -7.31
CA SER A 66 -2.19 -8.89 -7.01
C SER A 66 -2.80 -9.64 -8.20
N GLU A 67 -2.80 -10.97 -8.17
CA GLU A 67 -3.20 -11.85 -9.28
C GLU A 67 -4.58 -11.55 -9.88
N SER A 68 -5.54 -11.08 -9.08
CA SER A 68 -6.91 -10.86 -9.52
C SER A 68 -7.65 -9.86 -8.66
N MET A 69 -8.72 -9.26 -9.19
CA MET A 69 -9.57 -8.37 -8.41
C MET A 69 -10.27 -9.05 -7.22
N PRO A 70 -10.80 -10.28 -7.35
CA PRO A 70 -11.32 -11.02 -6.19
C PRO A 70 -10.28 -11.27 -5.10
N HIS A 71 -9.00 -11.45 -5.46
CA HIS A 71 -7.92 -11.60 -4.48
C HIS A 71 -7.64 -10.28 -3.75
N LEU A 72 -7.45 -9.19 -4.50
CA LEU A 72 -7.27 -7.83 -3.94
C LEU A 72 -8.41 -7.41 -3.00
N LYS A 73 -9.67 -7.64 -3.38
CA LYS A 73 -10.86 -7.31 -2.58
C LYS A 73 -10.89 -8.05 -1.24
N ARG A 74 -10.39 -9.30 -1.20
CA ARG A 74 -10.36 -10.12 0.02
C ARG A 74 -9.11 -9.90 0.86
N GLY A 75 -8.01 -9.45 0.25
CA GLY A 75 -6.75 -9.12 0.91
C GLY A 75 -6.57 -7.61 1.05
N ALA A 76 -5.64 -7.05 0.29
CA ALA A 76 -5.13 -5.69 0.48
C ALA A 76 -6.19 -4.56 0.54
N ILE A 77 -7.30 -4.65 -0.21
CA ILE A 77 -8.37 -3.64 -0.14
C ILE A 77 -9.13 -3.74 1.19
N ARG A 78 -9.43 -4.97 1.65
CA ARG A 78 -10.08 -5.19 2.94
C ARG A 78 -9.19 -4.69 4.07
N ASP A 79 -7.90 -5.02 4.02
CA ASP A 79 -6.92 -4.56 5.01
C ASP A 79 -6.83 -3.04 5.02
N PHE A 80 -6.77 -2.39 3.85
CA PHE A 80 -6.77 -0.94 3.76
C PHE A 80 -8.01 -0.30 4.36
N ILE A 81 -9.21 -0.79 4.02
CA ILE A 81 -10.46 -0.26 4.60
C ILE A 81 -10.46 -0.43 6.13
N ALA A 82 -9.98 -1.56 6.64
CA ALA A 82 -9.86 -1.79 8.08
C ALA A 82 -8.83 -0.86 8.74
N ILE A 83 -7.68 -0.62 8.09
CA ILE A 83 -6.63 0.30 8.57
C ILE A 83 -7.11 1.75 8.55
N MET A 84 -7.87 2.14 7.53
CA MET A 84 -8.43 3.48 7.45
C MET A 84 -9.49 3.70 8.53
N GLY A 85 -10.37 2.72 8.79
CA GLY A 85 -11.38 2.84 9.83
C GLY A 85 -12.19 4.13 9.70
N ASP A 86 -12.19 4.95 10.76
CA ASP A 86 -12.86 6.25 10.79
C ASP A 86 -12.17 7.33 9.92
N ASP A 87 -10.90 7.13 9.55
CA ASP A 87 -10.17 8.04 8.64
C ASP A 87 -10.62 7.88 7.18
N LEU A 88 -11.39 6.83 6.85
CA LEU A 88 -11.83 6.60 5.47
C LEU A 88 -12.87 7.63 5.06
N ILE A 89 -12.50 8.54 4.15
CA ILE A 89 -13.44 9.51 3.58
C ILE A 89 -14.13 8.89 2.34
N PRO A 90 -15.44 8.60 2.37
CA PRO A 90 -16.08 7.86 1.28
C PRO A 90 -16.04 8.57 -0.08
N SER A 91 -16.08 9.91 -0.09
CA SER A 91 -15.98 10.70 -1.32
C SER A 91 -14.58 10.68 -1.95
N CYS A 92 -13.56 10.28 -1.20
CA CYS A 92 -12.18 10.12 -1.67
C CYS A 92 -11.92 8.73 -2.26
N TRP A 93 -12.88 7.80 -2.15
CA TRP A 93 -12.78 6.44 -2.67
C TRP A 93 -13.58 6.26 -3.97
N ASN A 94 -12.87 6.17 -5.10
CA ASN A 94 -13.46 5.80 -6.38
C ASN A 94 -13.58 4.27 -6.46
N LYS A 95 -14.82 3.76 -6.35
CA LYS A 95 -15.12 2.31 -6.37
C LYS A 95 -14.96 1.65 -7.74
N THR A 96 -15.02 2.43 -8.82
CA THR A 96 -14.91 1.90 -10.19
C THR A 96 -13.44 1.69 -10.53
N ASP A 97 -12.64 2.75 -10.34
CA ASP A 97 -11.21 2.74 -10.66
C ASP A 97 -10.37 2.14 -9.53
N MET A 98 -10.98 1.87 -8.37
CA MET A 98 -10.31 1.37 -7.16
C MET A 98 -9.15 2.26 -6.75
N VAL A 99 -9.42 3.56 -6.58
CA VAL A 99 -8.42 4.55 -6.19
C VAL A 99 -8.90 5.33 -4.97
N TYR A 100 -8.04 5.45 -3.96
CA TYR A 100 -8.19 6.42 -2.88
C TYR A 100 -7.32 7.64 -3.15
N THR A 101 -7.87 8.84 -3.00
CA THR A 101 -7.11 10.10 -3.12
C THR A 101 -7.14 10.87 -1.80
N TRP A 102 -5.96 11.12 -1.21
CA TRP A 102 -5.87 11.94 -0.01
C TRP A 102 -6.15 13.42 -0.37
N PRO A 103 -7.17 14.05 0.22
CA PRO A 103 -7.57 15.41 -0.15
C PRO A 103 -6.54 16.47 0.26
N GLN A 104 -5.69 16.20 1.25
CA GLN A 104 -4.74 17.15 1.79
C GLN A 104 -3.54 17.41 0.86
N ASN A 105 -3.08 16.38 0.14
CA ASN A 105 -1.87 16.45 -0.69
C ASN A 105 -2.05 15.86 -2.11
N GLY A 106 -3.21 15.29 -2.43
CA GLY A 106 -3.48 14.69 -3.74
C GLY A 106 -2.75 13.38 -3.99
N CYS A 107 -2.09 12.79 -2.99
CA CYS A 107 -1.52 11.45 -3.10
C CYS A 107 -2.60 10.42 -3.41
N ARG A 108 -2.23 9.37 -4.13
CA ARG A 108 -3.16 8.33 -4.58
C ARG A 108 -2.66 6.93 -4.27
N LEU A 109 -3.58 6.08 -3.86
CA LEU A 109 -3.40 4.64 -3.75
C LEU A 109 -4.38 3.95 -4.69
N GLU A 110 -3.86 3.27 -5.71
CA GLU A 110 -4.68 2.51 -6.67
C GLU A 110 -4.49 1.01 -6.51
N TYR A 111 -5.51 0.23 -6.90
CA TYR A 111 -5.47 -1.22 -6.88
C TYR A 111 -5.67 -1.78 -8.29
N VAL A 112 -4.67 -2.51 -8.79
CA VAL A 112 -4.64 -3.03 -10.16
C VAL A 112 -4.45 -4.54 -10.14
N SER A 113 -5.39 -5.29 -10.71
CA SER A 113 -5.25 -6.73 -10.90
C SER A 113 -4.28 -7.07 -12.04
N ASP A 114 -3.52 -8.15 -11.87
CA ASP A 114 -2.70 -8.78 -12.91
C ASP A 114 -3.46 -9.90 -13.65
N ASP A 115 -4.70 -9.62 -14.03
CA ASP A 115 -5.51 -10.50 -14.88
C ASP A 115 -5.16 -10.37 -16.37
N HIS A 116 -4.61 -9.22 -16.77
CA HIS A 116 -4.17 -8.90 -18.12
C HIS A 116 -2.83 -8.15 -18.09
N PRO A 117 -1.76 -8.71 -18.69
CA PRO A 117 -0.42 -8.11 -18.66
C PRO A 117 -0.34 -6.69 -19.27
N GLU A 118 -1.25 -6.39 -20.21
CA GLU A 118 -1.30 -5.11 -20.92
C GLU A 118 -1.51 -3.90 -20.00
N LYS A 119 -2.10 -4.11 -18.81
CA LYS A 119 -2.34 -3.06 -17.81
C LYS A 119 -1.06 -2.40 -17.30
N PHE A 120 0.10 -3.04 -17.46
CA PHE A 120 1.38 -2.55 -16.95
C PHE A 120 2.23 -1.80 -18.01
N LEU A 121 1.75 -1.67 -19.25
CA LEU A 121 2.52 -1.08 -20.36
C LEU A 121 2.59 0.45 -20.34
N GLY A 122 1.64 1.15 -19.70
CA GLY A 122 1.52 2.62 -19.79
C GLY A 122 1.52 3.40 -18.48
N GLY A 123 1.14 2.77 -17.36
CA GLY A 123 0.97 3.47 -16.08
C GLY A 123 2.28 3.67 -15.33
N ARG A 124 2.74 4.93 -15.25
CA ARG A 124 3.82 5.32 -14.32
C ARG A 124 3.30 5.40 -12.90
N ARG A 125 4.12 4.94 -11.96
CA ARG A 125 3.84 4.96 -10.52
C ARG A 125 5.13 5.29 -9.78
N HIS A 126 5.02 5.81 -8.57
CA HIS A 126 6.18 6.13 -7.75
C HIS A 126 6.53 4.95 -6.84
N ILE A 127 5.50 4.19 -6.43
CA ILE A 127 5.63 3.06 -5.51
C ILE A 127 4.80 1.91 -6.05
N TRP A 128 5.35 0.70 -6.00
CA TRP A 128 4.66 -0.49 -6.45
C TRP A 128 4.76 -1.62 -5.43
N PHE A 129 3.62 -1.99 -4.86
CA PHE A 129 3.50 -3.14 -3.97
C PHE A 129 2.88 -4.32 -4.71
N LEU A 130 3.63 -5.43 -4.80
CA LEU A 130 3.19 -6.70 -5.36
C LEU A 130 2.78 -7.66 -4.24
N ASN A 131 1.47 -7.82 -4.02
CA ASN A 131 0.92 -8.75 -3.06
C ASN A 131 0.83 -10.16 -3.67
N GLU A 132 1.41 -11.15 -2.98
CA GLU A 132 1.58 -12.53 -3.48
C GLU A 132 2.34 -12.56 -4.82
N MET A 133 3.55 -11.98 -4.84
CA MET A 133 4.36 -11.78 -6.06
C MET A 133 4.59 -13.06 -6.87
N ASN A 134 4.62 -14.23 -6.21
CA ASN A 134 4.72 -15.54 -6.85
C ASN A 134 3.59 -15.83 -7.85
N ASN A 135 2.44 -15.15 -7.72
CA ASN A 135 1.30 -15.31 -8.62
C ASN A 135 1.22 -14.21 -9.70
N ILE A 136 2.20 -13.30 -9.74
CA ILE A 136 2.28 -12.22 -10.75
C ILE A 136 2.99 -12.74 -11.99
N HIS A 137 2.44 -12.43 -13.17
CA HIS A 137 3.06 -12.77 -14.44
C HIS A 137 4.41 -12.07 -14.57
N LYS A 138 5.43 -12.83 -14.95
CA LYS A 138 6.79 -12.30 -15.13
C LYS A 138 6.84 -11.10 -16.08
N MET A 139 6.03 -11.11 -17.15
CA MET A 139 5.95 -10.00 -18.10
C MET A 139 5.39 -8.74 -17.44
N SER A 140 4.34 -8.86 -16.64
CA SER A 140 3.77 -7.74 -15.88
C SER A 140 4.80 -7.15 -14.92
N TYR A 141 5.54 -8.01 -14.20
CA TYR A 141 6.66 -7.58 -13.36
C TYR A 141 7.70 -6.78 -14.15
N MET A 142 8.17 -7.32 -15.27
CA MET A 142 9.20 -6.67 -16.09
C MET A 142 8.74 -5.30 -16.61
N GLU A 143 7.52 -5.21 -17.14
CA GLU A 143 6.99 -3.95 -17.68
C GLU A 143 6.72 -2.92 -16.57
N GLY A 144 6.15 -3.34 -15.44
CA GLY A 144 5.85 -2.44 -14.33
C GLY A 144 7.11 -1.94 -13.62
N ASP A 145 8.11 -2.81 -13.42
CA ASP A 145 9.35 -2.46 -12.72
C ASP A 145 10.19 -1.47 -13.52
N LEU A 146 10.19 -1.54 -14.86
CA LEU A 146 10.86 -0.55 -15.72
C LEU A 146 10.26 0.87 -15.58
N ARG A 147 9.03 1.00 -15.07
CA ARG A 147 8.26 2.24 -14.99
C ARG A 147 7.99 2.71 -13.55
N THR A 148 8.70 2.11 -12.60
CA THR A 148 8.68 2.41 -11.16
C THR A 148 10.10 2.72 -10.70
#